data_AF-A0A1A9KBJ6-F1
#
_entry.id   AF-A0A1A9KBJ6-F1
#
_cell.length_a   1.000
_cell.length_b   1.000
_cell.length_c   1.000
_cell.angle_alpha   90.00
_cell.angle_beta   90.00
_cell.angle_gamma   90.00
#
_symmetry.space_group_name_H-M   'P 1'
#
loop_
_entity.id
_entity.type
_entity.pdbx_description
1 polymer ?
#
loop_
_entity_poly.entity_id
_entity_poly.type
_entity_poly.pdbx_seq_one_letter_code
_entity_poly.pdbx_strand_id
1 'polypeptide(L)' 'MAIFILKERGGSRAVIVRAKCISCARTVAVENAGAEGTLLWRDSNLSSVELVRESDKPGLILKSE' A
#
# COMPACT_ATOMS: atom_id res chain seq x y z
N MET A 1 13.22 -3.71 -4.90
CA MET A 1 11.76 -3.51 -5.10
C MET A 1 11.30 -2.50 -4.07
N ALA A 2 10.54 -1.48 -4.48
CA ALA A 2 10.20 -0.35 -3.60
C ALA A 2 9.06 -0.72 -2.64
N ILE A 3 8.95 0.04 -1.55
CA ILE A 3 7.89 -0.13 -0.56
C ILE A 3 6.86 0.96 -0.76
N PHE A 4 5.59 0.58 -0.79
CA PHE A 4 4.46 1.48 -0.89
C PHE A 4 3.55 1.27 0.30
N ILE A 5 3.00 2.37 0.82
CA ILE A 5 1.90 2.34 1.76
C ILE A 5 0.63 2.74 1.05
N LEU A 6 -0.40 1.91 1.18
CA LEU A 6 -1.75 2.26 0.78
C LEU A 6 -2.53 2.63 2.04
N LYS A 7 -3.27 3.73 1.98
CA LYS A 7 -4.11 4.20 3.09
C LYS A 7 -5.53 4.40 2.61
N GLU A 8 -6.49 3.98 3.41
CA GLU A 8 -7.89 4.34 3.24
C GLU A 8 -8.05 5.86 3.42
N ARG A 9 -8.83 6.48 2.52
CA ARG A 9 -9.18 7.89 2.62
C ARG A 9 -10.35 8.03 3.59
N GLY A 10 -10.15 8.80 4.65
CA GLY A 10 -11.17 9.03 5.68
C GLY A 10 -11.34 7.89 6.70
N GLY A 11 -10.53 6.83 6.61
CA GLY A 11 -10.52 5.72 7.57
C GLY A 11 -9.15 5.53 8.23
N SER A 12 -9.01 4.42 8.96
CA SER A 12 -7.80 4.07 9.71
C SER A 12 -7.02 2.90 9.10
N ARG A 13 -7.53 2.28 8.03
CA ARG A 13 -6.91 1.09 7.42
C ARG A 13 -5.71 1.50 6.58
N ALA A 14 -4.61 0.76 6.72
CA ALA A 14 -3.43 0.90 5.88
C ALA A 14 -2.81 -0.48 5.60
N VAL A 15 -2.17 -0.61 4.44
CA VAL A 15 -1.42 -1.81 4.05
C VAL A 15 -0.07 -1.41 3.45
N ILE A 16 0.97 -2.18 3.74
CA ILE A 16 2.32 -1.98 3.22
C ILE A 16 2.61 -3.10 2.23
N VAL A 17 3.03 -2.75 1.02
CA VAL A 17 3.33 -3.72 -0.04
C VAL A 17 4.68 -3.43 -0.68
N ARG A 18 5.35 -4.48 -1.16
CA ARG A 18 6.52 -4.34 -2.03
C ARG A 18 6.08 -4.45 -3.49
N ALA A 19 6.40 -3.44 -4.30
CA ALA A 19 6.01 -3.41 -5.71
C ALA A 19 7.05 -2.69 -6.58
N LYS A 20 6.90 -2.78 -7.91
CA LYS A 20 7.76 -2.12 -8.88
C LYS A 20 7.36 -0.67 -9.16
N CYS A 21 6.06 -0.35 -9.04
CA CYS A 21 5.50 0.98 -9.25
C CYS A 21 4.18 1.14 -8.49
N ILE A 22 3.59 2.35 -8.53
CA ILE A 22 2.32 2.69 -7.87
C ILE A 22 1.16 1.80 -8.35
N SER A 23 1.05 1.56 -9.66
CA SER A 23 -0.02 0.71 -10.20
C SER A 23 0.11 -0.74 -9.72
N CYS A 24 1.34 -1.28 -9.72
CA CYS A 24 1.61 -2.62 -9.18
C CYS A 24 1.29 -2.71 -7.68
N ALA A 25 1.51 -1.65 -6.91
CA ALA A 25 1.20 -1.64 -5.49
C ALA A 25 -0.30 -1.84 -5.22
N ARG A 26 -1.18 -1.21 -6.03
CA ARG A 26 -2.63 -1.47 -5.97
C ARG A 26 -2.97 -2.90 -6.33
N THR A 27 -2.40 -3.43 -7.41
CA THR A 27 -2.64 -4.81 -7.84
C THR A 27 -2.31 -5.79 -6.72
N VAL A 28 -1.12 -5.68 -6.12
CA VAL A 28 -0.70 -6.56 -5.01
C VAL A 28 -1.63 -6.43 -3.80
N ALA A 29 -2.04 -5.20 -3.44
CA ALA A 29 -2.96 -4.99 -2.33
C ALA A 29 -4.35 -5.60 -2.59
N VAL A 30 -4.84 -5.54 -3.83
CA VAL A 30 -6.11 -6.17 -4.23
C VAL A 30 -6.02 -7.69 -4.22
N GLU A 31 -4.95 -8.26 -4.79
CA GLU A 31 -4.75 -9.72 -4.87
C GLU A 31 -4.66 -10.41 -3.50
N ASN A 32 -4.16 -9.69 -2.50
CA ASN A 32 -3.97 -10.20 -1.14
C ASN A 32 -5.08 -9.77 -0.17
N ALA A 33 -6.14 -9.11 -0.65
CA ALA A 33 -7.26 -8.66 0.16
C ALA A 33 -8.48 -9.57 0.02
N GLY A 34 -9.33 -9.60 1.05
CA GLY A 34 -10.70 -10.11 0.94
C GLY A 34 -11.59 -9.19 0.10
N ALA A 35 -12.85 -9.56 -0.10
CA ALA A 35 -13.80 -8.81 -0.95
C ALA A 35 -13.93 -7.33 -0.55
N GLU A 36 -14.05 -7.03 0.74
CA GLU A 36 -14.13 -5.65 1.24
C GLU A 36 -12.86 -4.85 0.94
N GLY A 37 -11.68 -5.45 1.14
CA GLY A 37 -10.40 -4.80 0.85
C GLY A 37 -10.16 -4.63 -0.65
N THR A 38 -10.68 -5.54 -1.50
CA THR A 38 -10.60 -5.40 -2.96
C THR A 38 -11.29 -4.15 -3.46
N LEU A 39 -12.51 -3.86 -2.97
CA LEU A 39 -13.25 -2.64 -3.33
C LEU A 39 -12.49 -1.38 -2.89
N LEU A 40 -11.95 -1.39 -1.67
CA LEU A 40 -11.22 -0.28 -1.08
C LEU A 40 -9.89 0.02 -1.82
N TRP A 41 -9.06 -0.99 -2.04
CA TRP A 41 -7.71 -0.80 -2.60
C TRP A 41 -7.70 -0.56 -4.11
N ARG A 42 -8.74 -1.03 -4.82
CA ARG A 42 -8.91 -0.81 -6.25
C ARG A 42 -9.27 0.65 -6.57
N ASP A 43 -10.12 1.28 -5.76
CA ASP A 43 -10.60 2.65 -6.02
C ASP A 43 -9.63 3.73 -5.49
N SER A 44 -9.20 4.63 -6.37
CA SER A 44 -8.32 5.76 -6.03
C SER A 44 -9.00 6.89 -5.25
N ASN A 45 -10.33 6.95 -5.29
CA ASN A 45 -11.14 7.87 -4.49
C ASN A 45 -11.33 7.37 -3.06
N LEU A 46 -11.13 6.07 -2.81
CA LEU A 46 -11.25 5.46 -1.49
C LEU A 46 -9.88 5.16 -0.85
N SER A 47 -8.80 5.11 -1.63
CA SER A 47 -7.46 4.87 -1.09
C SER A 47 -6.36 5.67 -1.80
N SER A 48 -5.34 6.06 -1.05
CA SER A 48 -4.10 6.66 -1.57
C SER A 48 -2.98 5.63 -1.65
N VAL A 49 -1.96 5.90 -2.47
CA VAL A 49 -0.73 5.11 -2.55
C VAL A 49 0.45 6.06 -2.45
N GLU A 50 1.33 5.83 -1.50
CA GLU A 50 2.52 6.64 -1.27
C GLU A 50 3.76 5.76 -1.35
N LEU A 51 4.78 6.22 -2.07
CA LEU A 51 6.10 5.59 -2.06
C LEU A 51 6.77 5.88 -0.71
N VAL A 52 7.20 4.85 -0.02
CA VAL A 52 8.02 4.97 1.19
C VAL A 52 9.47 5.14 0.77
N ARG A 53 10.05 6.32 1.04
CA ARG A 53 11.47 6.59 0.85
C ARG A 53 12.21 6.48 2.18
N GLU A 54 13.49 6.11 2.10
CA GLU A 54 14.38 6.00 3.25
C GLU A 54 14.55 7.34 4.01
N SER A 55 14.42 8.47 3.31
CA SER A 55 14.49 9.82 3.85
C SER A 55 13.20 10.31 4.54
N ASP A 56 12.05 9.67 4.30
CA ASP A 56 10.77 10.32 4.55
C ASP A 56 10.24 10.09 5.98
N LYS A 57 10.72 9.06 6.71
CA LYS A 57 10.40 8.80 8.13
C LYS A 57 11.47 7.91 8.82
N PRO A 58 11.79 8.12 10.11
CA PRO A 58 12.48 7.11 10.91
C PRO A 58 11.52 5.94 11.15
N GLY A 59 11.65 4.87 10.37
CA GLY A 59 10.83 3.68 10.48
C GLY A 59 11.63 2.44 10.07
N LEU A 60 11.53 1.38 10.86
CA LEU A 60 12.25 0.14 10.60
C LEU A 60 11.55 -0.63 9.48
N ILE A 61 12.19 -0.72 8.31
CA ILE A 61 11.77 -1.66 7.27
C ILE A 61 12.23 -3.06 7.71
N LEU A 62 11.30 -3.85 8.25
CA LEU A 62 11.54 -5.26 8.48
C LEU A 62 11.75 -5.95 7.14
N LYS A 63 12.98 -6.43 6.88
CA LYS A 63 13.27 -7.32 5.76
C LYS A 63 12.78 -8.71 6.17
N SER A 64 11.92 -9.32 5.38
CA SER A 64 11.78 -10.78 5.40
C SER A 64 13.06 -11.35 4.79
N GLU A 65 13.71 -12.25 5.52
CA GLU A 65 14.66 -13.21 4.93
C GLU A 65 13.95 -14.11 3.92
#